data_AF-A0A2E8Q7D0-F1
#
_entry.id   AF-A0A2E8Q7D0-F1
#
_cell.length_a   1.000
_cell.length_b   1.000
_cell.length_c   1.000
_cell.angle_alpha   90.00
_cell.angle_beta   90.00
_cell.angle_gamma   90.00
#
_symmetry.space_group_name_H-M   'P 1'
#
loop_
_entity.id
_entity.type
_entity.pdbx_description
1 polymer ?
#
loop_
_entity_poly.entity_id
_entity_poly.type
_entity_poly.pdbx_seq_one_letter_code
_entity_poly.pdbx_strand_id
1 'polypeptide(L)'
;MRLLILISITLFGTTAKSEGMFSWLFGSGKEIIAEVNLVNKCQLDSKYFVVRDLETGKSAMFINGIAKLPTKTKSSIQLQLSPSVKHVTFSGNAAAAKKKM
;
A
#
# COMPACT_ATOMS: atom_id res chain seq x y z
N MET A 1 20.45 -36.63 40.36
CA MET A 1 19.33 -35.84 40.91
C MET A 1 19.04 -34.72 39.94
N ARG A 2 17.97 -34.86 39.13
CA ARG A 2 17.60 -33.95 38.04
C ARG A 2 16.91 -32.72 38.63
N LEU A 3 17.42 -31.51 38.39
CA LEU A 3 16.73 -30.27 38.75
C LEU A 3 16.21 -29.62 37.45
N LEU A 4 14.96 -29.89 37.11
CA LEU A 4 14.23 -29.24 36.02
C LEU A 4 13.74 -27.88 36.53
N ILE A 5 14.35 -26.78 36.07
CA ILE A 5 13.88 -25.42 36.36
C ILE A 5 12.72 -25.12 35.40
N LEU A 6 11.49 -25.30 35.88
CA LEU A 6 10.28 -24.85 35.21
C LEU A 6 10.14 -23.33 35.39
N ILE A 7 10.54 -22.55 34.39
CA ILE A 7 10.22 -21.12 34.30
C ILE A 7 8.76 -21.02 33.86
N SER A 8 7.84 -20.99 34.82
CA SER A 8 6.44 -20.63 34.59
C SER A 8 6.37 -19.15 34.24
N ILE A 9 6.35 -18.84 32.94
CA ILE A 9 6.01 -17.52 32.43
C ILE A 9 4.51 -17.32 32.68
N THR A 10 4.14 -16.75 33.82
CA THR A 10 2.80 -16.23 34.02
C THR A 10 2.64 -15.01 33.12
N LEU A 11 2.05 -15.23 31.94
CA LEU A 11 1.51 -14.16 31.10
C LEU A 11 0.37 -13.47 31.87
N PHE A 12 0.72 -12.53 32.74
CA PHE A 12 -0.18 -11.44 33.09
C PHE A 12 -0.36 -10.62 31.82
N GLY A 13 -1.38 -10.96 31.03
CA GLY A 13 -1.80 -10.19 29.87
C GLY A 13 -2.36 -8.86 30.33
N THR A 14 -1.48 -7.88 30.57
CA THR A 14 -1.90 -6.49 30.66
C THR A 14 -2.33 -6.06 29.26
N THR A 15 -3.63 -5.83 29.06
CA THR A 15 -4.14 -5.15 27.86
C THR A 15 -3.80 -3.66 27.95
N ALA A 16 -2.51 -3.33 28.02
CA ALA A 16 -2.05 -1.98 27.84
C ALA A 16 -2.24 -1.63 26.37
N LYS A 17 -3.21 -0.73 26.10
CA LYS A 17 -3.47 -0.13 24.79
C LYS A 17 -2.21 0.63 24.35
N SER A 18 -1.30 -0.08 23.70
CA SER A 18 -0.04 0.46 23.18
C SER A 18 -0.34 1.33 21.96
N GLU A 19 -0.69 2.60 22.19
CA GLU A 19 -0.85 3.60 21.12
C GLU A 19 0.49 4.17 20.63
N GLY A 20 1.62 3.81 21.27
CA GLY A 20 2.91 4.50 21.05
C GLY A 20 4.03 3.70 20.40
N MET A 21 4.23 2.42 20.76
CA MET A 21 5.53 1.75 20.55
C MET A 21 5.80 1.26 19.12
N PHE A 22 4.76 1.10 18.30
CA PHE A 22 4.90 0.69 16.89
C PHE A 22 4.50 1.78 15.89
N SER A 23 4.25 3.01 16.36
CA SER A 23 3.86 4.13 15.47
C SER A 23 4.94 4.52 14.47
N TRP A 24 6.22 4.22 14.73
CA TRP A 24 7.31 4.44 13.79
C TRP A 24 7.45 3.28 12.78
N LEU A 25 7.20 2.05 13.22
CA LEU A 25 7.20 0.85 12.36
C LEU A 25 5.97 0.78 11.43
N PHE A 26 4.83 1.32 11.87
CA PHE A 26 3.59 1.43 11.10
C PHE A 26 3.20 2.88 10.83
N GLY A 27 4.17 3.79 10.91
CA GLY A 27 4.06 5.24 10.73
C GLY A 27 3.85 5.61 9.29
N SER A 28 2.72 5.17 8.77
CA SER A 28 2.27 5.44 7.43
C SER A 28 2.16 6.95 7.28
N GLY A 29 2.89 7.53 6.32
CA GLY A 29 3.08 8.98 6.20
C GLY A 29 1.77 9.78 6.14
N LYS A 30 1.89 11.12 6.15
CA LYS A 30 0.72 12.02 6.04
C LYS A 30 -0.17 11.60 4.88
N GLU A 31 -1.48 11.52 5.13
CA GLU A 31 -2.48 11.23 4.12
C GLU A 31 -2.47 12.30 3.03
N ILE A 32 -2.49 11.85 1.77
CA ILE A 32 -2.49 12.68 0.58
C ILE A 32 -3.40 12.07 -0.49
N ILE A 33 -3.77 12.87 -1.47
CA ILE A 33 -4.35 12.37 -2.72
C ILE A 33 -3.25 12.44 -3.77
N ALA A 34 -2.78 11.28 -4.24
CA ALA A 34 -1.85 11.23 -5.36
C ALA A 34 -2.63 11.35 -6.67
N GLU A 35 -2.33 12.37 -7.45
CA GLU A 35 -2.79 12.50 -8.84
C GLU A 35 -1.77 11.83 -9.76
N VAL A 36 -2.23 10.84 -10.52
CA VAL A 36 -1.39 10.05 -11.42
C VAL A 36 -1.90 10.24 -12.85
N ASN A 37 -1.03 10.75 -13.71
CA ASN A 37 -1.30 10.94 -15.13
C ASN A 37 -0.78 9.73 -15.92
N LEU A 38 -1.66 9.08 -16.68
CA LEU A 38 -1.32 7.93 -17.52
C LEU A 38 -0.96 8.39 -18.93
N VAL A 39 0.31 8.20 -19.30
CA VAL A 39 0.76 8.33 -20.70
C VAL A 39 0.73 6.96 -21.35
N ASN A 40 -0.40 6.64 -21.99
CA ASN A 40 -0.61 5.35 -22.61
C ASN A 40 -0.07 5.32 -24.05
N LYS A 41 0.96 4.51 -24.30
CA LYS A 41 1.53 4.25 -25.64
C LYS A 41 1.16 2.86 -26.17
N CYS A 42 0.27 2.16 -25.49
CA CYS A 42 -0.15 0.81 -25.82
C CYS A 42 -1.47 0.84 -26.62
N GLN A 43 -1.79 -0.27 -27.28
CA GLN A 43 -3.09 -0.44 -27.96
C GLN A 43 -4.25 -0.67 -26.97
N LEU A 44 -3.94 -1.03 -25.73
CA LEU A 44 -4.93 -1.29 -24.69
C LEU A 44 -5.48 0.03 -24.14
N ASP A 45 -6.80 0.16 -24.03
CA ASP A 45 -7.48 1.35 -23.52
C ASP A 45 -7.09 1.66 -22.05
N SER A 46 -6.95 2.96 -21.73
CA SER A 46 -6.62 3.48 -20.41
C SER A 46 -7.54 2.97 -19.29
N LYS A 47 -8.80 2.65 -19.59
CA LYS A 47 -9.77 2.09 -18.63
C LYS A 47 -9.36 0.73 -18.05
N TYR A 48 -8.45 0.02 -18.73
CA TYR A 48 -7.94 -1.27 -18.29
C TYR A 48 -6.72 -1.15 -17.38
N PHE A 49 -6.25 0.06 -17.10
CA PHE A 49 -5.21 0.30 -16.12
C PHE A 49 -5.82 0.80 -14.83
N VAL A 50 -5.19 0.43 -13.72
CA VAL A 50 -5.50 0.93 -12.39
C VAL A 50 -4.20 1.29 -11.70
N VAL A 51 -4.25 2.25 -10.81
CA VAL A 51 -3.14 2.56 -9.93
C VAL A 51 -3.44 2.03 -8.54
N ARG A 52 -2.49 1.30 -7.95
CA ARG A 52 -2.64 0.65 -6.65
C ARG A 52 -1.55 1.09 -5.68
N ASP A 53 -1.96 1.39 -4.46
CA ASP A 53 -1.07 1.56 -3.32
C ASP A 53 -0.72 0.18 -2.75
N LEU A 54 0.57 -0.16 -2.71
CA LEU A 54 1.04 -1.47 -2.25
C LEU A 54 1.01 -1.61 -0.72
N GLU A 55 1.02 -0.50 0.02
CA GLU A 55 0.96 -0.50 1.48
C GLU A 55 -0.48 -0.60 1.99
N THR A 56 -1.40 0.19 1.42
CA THR A 56 -2.80 0.24 1.86
C THR A 56 -3.72 -0.67 1.06
N GLY A 57 -3.27 -1.19 -0.08
CA GLY A 57 -4.06 -2.01 -0.99
C GLY A 57 -5.13 -1.24 -1.78
N LYS A 58 -5.32 0.05 -1.50
CA LYS A 58 -6.28 0.92 -2.18
C LYS A 58 -5.93 1.05 -3.66
N SER A 59 -6.95 1.21 -4.49
CA SER A 59 -6.77 1.40 -5.93
C SER A 59 -7.69 2.49 -6.47
N ALA A 60 -7.29 3.06 -7.60
CA ALA A 60 -8.08 4.03 -8.35
C ALA A 60 -8.00 3.73 -9.85
N MET A 61 -9.11 3.94 -10.54
CA MET A 61 -9.18 3.82 -12.00
C MET A 61 -8.77 5.14 -12.66
N PHE A 62 -8.27 5.06 -13.89
CA PHE A 62 -8.04 6.25 -14.71
C PHE A 62 -9.34 6.68 -15.38
N ILE A 63 -9.71 7.95 -15.18
CA ILE A 63 -10.80 8.62 -15.88
C ILE A 63 -10.16 9.74 -16.68
N ASN A 64 -10.35 9.74 -18.00
CA ASN A 64 -9.72 10.71 -18.92
C ASN A 64 -8.18 10.81 -18.74
N GLY A 65 -7.53 9.68 -18.45
CA GLY A 65 -6.07 9.61 -18.27
C GLY A 65 -5.56 10.01 -16.89
N ILE A 66 -6.45 10.34 -15.95
CA ILE A 66 -6.09 10.79 -14.59
C ILE A 66 -6.69 9.84 -13.56
N ALA A 67 -5.87 9.39 -12.61
CA ALA A 67 -6.33 8.67 -11.42
C ALA A 67 -6.01 9.48 -10.17
N LYS A 68 -6.99 9.60 -9.27
CA LYS A 68 -6.85 10.24 -7.95
C LYS A 68 -6.89 9.16 -6.88
N LEU A 69 -5.74 8.86 -6.28
CA LEU A 69 -5.60 7.78 -5.32
C LEU A 69 -5.39 8.35 -3.91
N PRO A 70 -6.33 8.14 -2.97
CA PRO A 70 -6.11 8.40 -1.56
C PRO A 70 -5.03 7.45 -1.02
N THR A 71 -3.89 8.01 -0.61
CA THR A 71 -2.69 7.28 -0.21
C THR A 71 -1.94 8.07 0.86
N LYS A 72 -0.70 7.69 1.15
CA LYS A 72 0.16 8.31 2.15
C LYS A 72 1.47 8.74 1.52
N THR A 73 2.06 9.80 2.05
CA THR A 73 3.39 10.24 1.62
C THR A 73 4.40 9.11 1.73
N LYS A 74 5.27 8.97 0.72
CA LYS A 74 6.24 7.87 0.56
C LYS A 74 5.66 6.49 0.27
N SER A 75 4.33 6.34 0.23
CA SER A 75 3.73 5.05 -0.15
C SER A 75 4.17 4.64 -1.55
N SER A 76 4.48 3.35 -1.70
CA SER A 76 4.83 2.73 -2.97
C SER A 76 3.56 2.50 -3.80
N ILE A 77 3.46 3.24 -4.90
CA ILE A 77 2.33 3.18 -5.81
C ILE A 77 2.76 2.47 -7.09
N GLN A 78 1.92 1.57 -7.61
CA GLN A 78 2.20 0.80 -8.81
C GLN A 78 1.06 0.92 -9.83
N LEU A 79 1.44 1.02 -11.11
CA LEU A 79 0.51 0.84 -12.22
C LEU A 79 0.28 -0.66 -12.46
N GLN A 80 -0.98 -1.07 -12.48
CA GLN A 80 -1.40 -2.45 -12.67
C GLN A 80 -2.52 -2.54 -13.71
N LEU A 81 -2.80 -3.74 -14.20
CA LEU A 81 -4.01 -3.98 -14.97
C LEU A 81 -5.22 -4.10 -14.05
N SER A 82 -6.36 -3.65 -14.56
CA SER A 82 -7.65 -3.89 -13.95
C SER A 82 -7.89 -5.40 -13.81
N PRO A 83 -8.50 -5.86 -12.70
CA PRO A 83 -8.91 -7.26 -12.54
C PRO A 83 -9.82 -7.79 -13.65
N SER A 84 -10.45 -6.91 -14.42
CA SER A 84 -11.27 -7.27 -15.58
C SER A 84 -10.48 -7.84 -16.75
N VAL A 85 -9.16 -7.57 -16.82
CA VAL A 85 -8.28 -8.13 -17.85
C VAL A 85 -7.76 -9.48 -17.38
N LYS A 86 -8.24 -10.55 -17.99
CA LYS A 86 -7.78 -11.93 -17.71
C LYS A 86 -6.59 -12.29 -18.59
N HIS A 87 -5.70 -13.15 -18.10
CA HIS A 87 -4.58 -13.76 -18.83
C HIS A 87 -3.47 -12.83 -19.32
N VAL A 88 -3.51 -11.53 -18.98
CA VAL A 88 -2.43 -10.58 -19.28
C VAL A 88 -1.83 -10.11 -17.96
N THR A 89 -0.50 -10.19 -17.84
CA THR A 89 0.23 -9.67 -16.69
C THR A 89 0.95 -8.39 -17.09
N PHE A 90 0.77 -7.34 -16.29
CA PHE A 90 1.50 -6.09 -16.43
C PHE A 90 2.12 -5.76 -15.07
N SER A 91 3.45 -5.70 -15.04
CA SER A 91 4.18 -5.30 -13.84
C SER A 91 4.82 -3.94 -14.12
N GLY A 92 4.07 -2.87 -13.85
CA GLY A 92 4.62 -1.51 -13.91
C GLY A 92 5.68 -1.30 -12.83
N ASN A 93 6.64 -0.41 -13.08
CA ASN A 93 7.59 0.01 -12.05
C ASN A 93 6.85 0.75 -10.93
N ALA A 94 7.18 0.42 -9.67
CA ALA A 94 6.64 1.11 -8.52
C ALA A 94 7.34 2.47 -8.32
N ALA A 95 6.59 3.50 -7.93
CA ALA A 95 7.10 4.84 -7.67
C ALA A 95 6.54 5.38 -6.35
N ALA A 96 7.39 6.09 -5.60
CA ALA A 96 6.99 6.68 -4.32
C ALA A 96 6.13 7.94 -4.54
N ALA A 97 5.02 8.04 -3.78
CA ALA A 97 4.16 9.21 -3.79
C ALA A 97 4.87 10.46 -3.24
N LYS A 98 4.82 11.57 -3.99
CA LYS A 98 5.42 12.86 -3.61
C LYS A 98 4.36 13.97 -3.57
N LYS A 99 4.46 14.84 -2.57
CA LYS A 99 3.69 16.08 -2.52
C LYS A 99 4.22 17.03 -3.60
N LYS A 100 3.35 17.50 -4.50
CA LYS A 100 3.65 18.64 -5.37
C LYS A 100 3.47 19.92 -4.54
N MET A 101 4.52 20.73 -4.42
CA MET A 101 4.44 22.08 -3.85
C MET A 101 3.95 23.04 -4.92
#